data_AF-K1PUC4-F1
#
_entry.id   AF-K1PUC4-F1
#
_cell.length_a   1.000
_cell.length_b   1.000
_cell.length_c   1.000
_cell.angle_alpha   90.00
_cell.angle_beta   90.00
_cell.angle_gamma   90.00
#
_symmetry.space_group_name_H-M   'P 1'
#
loop_
_entity.id
_entity.type
_entity.pdbx_description
1 polymer ?
#
loop_
_entity_poly.entity_id
_entity_poly.type
_entity_poly.pdbx_seq_one_letter_code
_entity_poly.pdbx_strand_id
1 'polypeptide(L)'
;MGQIVDGGWDVCHDHRVKYPQPCIVYSFGVSGDLTFDDEVSETYHCNVFSFDPTTVFPTHQHGPNVWFYRIGIGNKHEKFRAGYVAPLQELREMHNHTSSPIAILKIDVEGAERQSCPI
;
A
#
# COMPACT_ATOMS: atom_id res chain seq x y z
N MET A 1 -5.14 10.64 9.65
CA MET A 1 -5.73 9.33 9.32
C MET A 1 -4.87 8.29 10.02
N GLY A 2 -5.46 7.32 10.72
CA GLY A 2 -4.74 6.30 11.53
C GLY A 2 -4.52 6.64 13.02
N GLN A 3 -4.06 5.65 13.80
CA GLN A 3 -3.86 5.76 15.26
C GLN A 3 -2.74 6.76 15.63
N ILE A 4 -2.97 7.53 16.69
CA ILE A 4 -2.17 8.70 17.09
C ILE A 4 -0.82 8.35 17.77
N VAL A 5 -0.50 7.06 17.92
CA VAL A 5 0.68 6.61 18.70
C VAL A 5 1.71 5.83 17.89
N ASP A 6 1.31 5.24 16.76
CA ASP A 6 2.16 4.74 15.67
C ASP A 6 1.23 4.38 14.50
N GLY A 7 1.45 4.93 13.30
CA GLY A 7 0.59 4.70 12.13
C GLY A 7 -0.37 5.83 11.74
N GLY A 8 -0.32 6.97 12.44
CA GLY A 8 -1.01 8.21 12.05
C GLY A 8 -0.20 8.99 11.02
N TRP A 9 -0.73 9.17 9.80
CA TRP A 9 -0.06 9.92 8.74
C TRP A 9 -0.83 11.20 8.38
N ASP A 10 -0.10 12.31 8.28
CA ASP A 10 -0.59 13.60 7.78
C ASP A 10 -0.68 13.54 6.25
N VAL A 11 -1.88 13.23 5.74
CA VAL A 11 -2.18 13.29 4.31
C VAL A 11 -2.53 14.73 3.95
N CYS A 12 -1.55 15.48 3.43
CA CYS A 12 -1.77 16.81 2.86
C CYS A 12 -2.59 16.70 1.57
N HIS A 13 -3.88 16.94 1.66
CA HIS A 13 -4.82 16.87 0.54
C HIS A 13 -4.77 18.16 -0.30
N ASP A 14 -4.33 18.08 -1.55
CA ASP A 14 -4.63 19.13 -2.53
C ASP A 14 -6.04 18.88 -3.09
N HIS A 15 -6.99 19.69 -2.63
CA HIS A 15 -8.41 19.62 -3.00
C HIS A 15 -8.67 19.82 -4.52
N ARG A 16 -7.64 20.15 -5.30
CA ARG A 16 -7.72 20.31 -6.76
C ARG A 16 -7.43 19.02 -7.53
N VAL A 17 -6.86 17.99 -6.90
CA VAL A 17 -6.57 16.72 -7.57
C VAL A 17 -7.78 15.80 -7.48
N LYS A 18 -8.65 15.88 -8.49
CA LYS A 18 -9.71 14.89 -8.68
C LYS A 18 -9.12 13.64 -9.32
N TYR A 19 -8.84 12.62 -8.51
CA TYR A 19 -8.49 11.31 -9.05
C TYR A 19 -9.71 10.68 -9.73
N PRO A 20 -9.58 10.10 -10.93
CA PRO A 20 -10.66 9.33 -11.52
C PRO A 20 -10.99 8.14 -10.60
N GLN A 21 -12.27 7.98 -10.30
CA GLN A 21 -12.79 6.90 -9.45
C GLN A 21 -13.09 5.66 -10.30
N PRO A 22 -12.84 4.43 -9.79
CA PRO A 22 -12.20 4.15 -8.49
C PRO A 22 -10.68 4.41 -8.53
N CYS A 23 -10.18 5.15 -7.55
CA CYS A 23 -8.76 5.44 -7.38
C CYS A 23 -8.00 4.24 -6.80
N ILE A 24 -6.69 4.17 -7.04
CA ILE A 24 -5.81 3.11 -6.52
C ILE A 24 -4.92 3.72 -5.44
N VAL A 25 -4.90 3.10 -4.26
CA VAL A 25 -4.01 3.46 -3.15
C VAL A 25 -3.11 2.28 -2.82
N TYR A 26 -1.81 2.53 -2.75
CA TYR A 26 -0.82 1.54 -2.31
C TYR A 26 -0.31 1.93 -0.93
N SER A 27 -0.32 0.97 0.00
CA SER A 27 0.06 1.15 1.40
C SER A 27 1.04 0.06 1.79
N PHE A 28 2.31 0.40 1.97
CA PHE A 28 3.36 -0.54 2.37
C PHE A 28 3.67 -0.41 3.85
N GLY A 29 3.84 -1.53 4.53
CA GLY A 29 4.28 -1.59 5.94
C GLY A 29 3.17 -1.41 6.96
N VAL A 30 2.04 -2.09 6.76
CA VAL A 30 0.87 -1.97 7.64
C VAL A 30 1.04 -2.62 9.02
N SER A 31 2.08 -3.43 9.24
CA SER A 31 2.41 -4.08 10.53
C SER A 31 1.25 -4.84 11.18
N GLY A 32 0.27 -5.27 10.37
CA GLY A 32 -0.94 -5.94 10.84
C GLY A 32 -2.09 -5.02 11.27
N ASP A 33 -1.93 -3.70 11.17
CA ASP A 33 -2.98 -2.71 11.40
C ASP A 33 -3.44 -2.11 10.06
N LEU A 34 -4.64 -2.48 9.62
CA LEU A 34 -5.27 -2.02 8.38
C LEU A 34 -6.29 -0.89 8.61
N THR A 35 -6.36 -0.33 9.83
CA THR A 35 -7.35 0.72 10.15
C THR A 35 -7.17 1.98 9.31
N PHE A 36 -5.93 2.34 8.97
CA PHE A 36 -5.64 3.43 8.04
C PHE A 36 -6.20 3.13 6.64
N ASP A 37 -6.01 1.91 6.16
CA ASP A 37 -6.43 1.47 4.83
C ASP A 37 -7.96 1.43 4.72
N ASP A 38 -8.63 1.00 5.79
CA ASP A 38 -10.08 1.06 5.93
C ASP A 38 -10.58 2.51 5.90
N GLU A 39 -9.99 3.42 6.71
CA GLU A 39 -10.39 4.83 6.77
C GLU A 39 -10.21 5.54 5.42
N VAL A 40 -9.13 5.23 4.69
CA VAL A 40 -8.89 5.73 3.33
C VAL A 40 -9.95 5.20 2.35
N SER A 41 -10.25 3.91 2.42
CA SER A 41 -11.25 3.30 1.55
C SER A 41 -12.65 3.88 1.79
N GLU A 42 -13.03 4.08 3.05
CA GLU A 42 -14.32 4.63 3.44
C GLU A 42 -14.45 6.12 3.08
N THR A 43 -13.39 6.90 3.28
CA THR A 43 -13.41 8.36 3.04
C THR A 43 -13.37 8.69 1.54
N TYR A 44 -12.55 7.97 0.77
CA TYR A 44 -12.27 8.31 -0.62
C TYR A 44 -12.92 7.36 -1.64
N HIS A 45 -13.52 6.26 -1.18
CA HIS A 45 -14.06 5.19 -2.03
C HIS A 45 -13.03 4.62 -3.03
N CYS A 46 -11.73 4.68 -2.68
CA CYS A 46 -10.66 4.09 -3.46
C CYS A 46 -10.51 2.59 -3.19
N ASN A 47 -9.90 1.90 -4.14
CA ASN A 47 -9.34 0.56 -3.96
C ASN A 47 -7.97 0.68 -3.27
N VAL A 48 -7.86 0.09 -2.08
CA VAL A 48 -6.65 0.14 -1.25
C VAL A 48 -5.96 -1.22 -1.27
N PHE A 49 -4.69 -1.20 -1.66
CA PHE A 49 -3.81 -2.37 -1.75
C PHE A 49 -2.75 -2.23 -0.67
N SER A 50 -2.86 -3.05 0.36
CA SER A 50 -2.01 -3.05 1.53
C SER A 50 -0.98 -4.17 1.44
N PHE A 51 0.27 -3.87 1.76
CA PHE A 51 1.43 -4.71 1.48
C PHE A 51 2.30 -4.86 2.71
N ASP A 52 2.45 -6.08 3.22
CA ASP A 52 3.38 -6.35 4.31
C ASP A 52 3.90 -7.79 4.30
N PRO A 53 5.21 -8.02 4.06
CA PRO A 53 5.81 -9.36 4.03
C PRO A 53 6.11 -9.94 5.42
N THR A 54 5.93 -9.16 6.48
CA THR A 54 6.33 -9.50 7.86
C THR A 54 5.18 -10.06 8.71
N THR A 55 3.93 -9.83 8.28
CA THR A 55 2.74 -10.28 9.00
C THR A 55 2.54 -11.79 8.97
N VAL A 56 1.83 -12.30 9.99
CA VAL A 56 1.56 -13.74 10.17
C VAL A 56 0.28 -14.23 9.49
N PHE A 57 -0.58 -13.36 8.98
CA PHE A 57 -1.80 -13.73 8.25
C PHE A 57 -1.60 -13.72 6.73
N PRO A 58 -2.26 -14.62 5.96
CA PRO A 58 -2.03 -14.76 4.54
C PRO A 58 -2.62 -13.57 3.77
N THR A 59 -2.24 -13.44 2.48
CA THR A 59 -2.94 -12.57 1.52
C THR A 59 -4.44 -12.88 1.56
N HIS A 60 -5.26 -11.84 1.74
CA HIS A 60 -6.72 -11.97 1.81
C HIS A 60 -7.39 -10.63 1.47
N GLN A 61 -8.68 -10.68 1.17
CA GLN A 61 -9.51 -9.49 1.10
C GLN A 61 -9.94 -9.12 2.52
N HIS A 62 -9.52 -7.96 3.00
CA HIS A 62 -9.82 -7.46 4.35
C HIS A 62 -11.17 -6.75 4.39
N GLY A 63 -11.45 -5.91 3.39
CA GLY A 63 -12.70 -5.17 3.25
C GLY A 63 -13.23 -5.11 1.81
N PRO A 64 -14.39 -4.49 1.56
CA PRO A 64 -14.99 -4.43 0.23
C PRO A 64 -14.06 -3.87 -0.86
N ASN A 65 -13.29 -2.83 -0.52
CA ASN A 65 -12.29 -2.23 -1.40
C ASN A 65 -10.88 -2.21 -0.76
N VAL A 66 -10.61 -3.10 0.19
CA VAL A 66 -9.31 -3.20 0.88
C VAL A 66 -8.77 -4.62 0.74
N TRP A 67 -7.60 -4.73 0.12
CA TRP A 67 -6.91 -5.99 -0.09
C TRP A 67 -5.58 -5.98 0.64
N PHE A 68 -5.29 -7.09 1.31
CA PHE A 68 -4.01 -7.32 1.95
C PHE A 68 -3.19 -8.35 1.18
N TYR A 69 -1.94 -8.01 0.90
CA TYR A 69 -0.97 -8.88 0.26
C TYR A 69 0.25 -9.08 1.15
N ARG A 70 0.62 -10.35 1.37
CA ARG A 70 1.86 -10.69 2.05
C ARG A 70 3.08 -10.60 1.12
N ILE A 71 3.23 -9.45 0.49
CA ILE A 71 4.39 -9.07 -0.31
C ILE A 71 4.76 -7.63 0.05
N GLY A 72 6.04 -7.31 0.06
CA GLY A 72 6.56 -5.96 0.24
C GLY A 72 7.18 -5.39 -1.03
N ILE A 73 7.68 -4.16 -0.94
CA ILE A 73 8.44 -3.52 -2.00
C ILE A 73 9.94 -3.79 -1.84
N GLY A 74 10.64 -4.04 -2.93
CA GLY A 74 12.09 -4.25 -2.95
C GLY A 74 12.67 -4.17 -4.36
N ASN A 75 14.00 -4.27 -4.49
CA ASN A 75 14.68 -4.12 -5.78
C ASN A 75 14.56 -5.32 -6.71
N LYS A 76 14.26 -6.50 -6.15
CA LYS A 76 14.16 -7.76 -6.87
C LYS A 76 13.10 -8.63 -6.22
N HIS A 77 12.53 -9.53 -7.01
CA HIS A 77 11.65 -10.55 -6.46
C HIS A 77 12.47 -11.55 -5.64
N GLU A 78 12.31 -11.53 -4.32
CA GLU A 78 12.98 -12.50 -3.45
C GLU A 78 12.20 -12.77 -2.16
N LYS A 79 12.52 -13.91 -1.51
CA LYS A 79 11.90 -14.28 -0.24
C LYS A 79 12.40 -13.34 0.86
N PHE A 80 11.47 -12.73 1.59
CA PHE A 80 11.77 -11.83 2.68
C PHE A 80 10.91 -12.18 3.89
N ARG A 81 11.56 -12.65 4.97
CA ARG A 81 10.90 -13.09 6.22
C ARG A 81 9.78 -14.11 5.94
N ALA A 82 8.53 -13.76 6.26
CA ALA A 82 7.35 -14.62 6.14
C ALA A 82 6.66 -14.53 4.76
N GLY A 83 7.12 -13.62 3.90
CA GLY A 83 6.58 -13.37 2.56
C GLY A 83 7.68 -13.12 1.54
N TYR A 84 7.40 -12.22 0.60
CA TYR A 84 8.29 -11.87 -0.51
C TYR A 84 8.41 -10.35 -0.62
N VAL A 85 9.43 -9.87 -1.31
CA VAL A 85 9.51 -8.49 -1.79
C VAL A 85 9.60 -8.50 -3.30
N ALA A 86 9.09 -7.47 -3.97
CA ALA A 86 9.19 -7.32 -5.42
C ALA A 86 9.30 -5.84 -5.83
N PRO A 87 9.84 -5.54 -7.03
CA PRO A 87 9.85 -4.19 -7.59
C PRO A 87 8.45 -3.61 -7.75
N LEU A 88 8.32 -2.28 -7.60
CA LEU A 88 7.04 -1.59 -7.80
C LEU A 88 6.43 -1.87 -9.17
N GLN A 89 7.25 -2.00 -10.21
CA GLN A 89 6.81 -2.35 -11.55
C GLN A 89 6.11 -3.72 -11.58
N GLU A 90 6.72 -4.72 -10.95
CA GLU A 90 6.15 -6.07 -10.87
C GLU A 90 4.87 -6.08 -10.02
N LEU A 91 4.85 -5.35 -8.91
CA LEU A 91 3.63 -5.18 -8.09
C LEU A 91 2.49 -4.55 -8.91
N ARG A 92 2.79 -3.55 -9.76
CA ARG A 92 1.79 -2.97 -10.67
C ARG A 92 1.33 -3.98 -11.72
N GLU A 93 2.23 -4.77 -12.29
CA GLU A 93 1.90 -5.81 -13.27
C GLU A 93 1.01 -6.90 -12.68
N MET A 94 1.32 -7.40 -11.48
CA MET A 94 0.51 -8.41 -10.78
C MET A 94 -0.93 -7.97 -10.52
N HIS A 95 -1.17 -6.66 -10.34
CA HIS A 95 -2.50 -6.11 -10.11
C HIS A 95 -3.14 -5.49 -11.36
N ASN A 96 -2.54 -5.65 -12.55
CA ASN A 96 -2.99 -5.01 -13.80
C ASN A 96 -3.08 -3.48 -13.69
N HIS A 97 -2.26 -2.87 -12.84
CA HIS A 97 -2.19 -1.42 -12.61
C HIS A 97 -1.08 -0.74 -13.42
N THR A 98 -0.49 -1.40 -14.42
CA THR A 98 0.57 -0.84 -15.27
C THR A 98 0.19 0.50 -15.88
N SER A 99 -1.02 0.60 -16.43
CA SER A 99 -1.55 1.81 -17.09
C SER A 99 -2.36 2.73 -16.17
N SER A 100 -2.57 2.35 -14.90
CA SER A 100 -3.41 3.11 -13.97
C SER A 100 -2.56 4.00 -13.06
N PRO A 101 -2.89 5.30 -12.90
CA PRO A 101 -2.18 6.15 -11.96
C PRO A 101 -2.46 5.69 -10.52
N ILE A 102 -1.42 5.64 -9.68
CA ILE A 102 -1.59 5.45 -8.24
C ILE A 102 -1.94 6.82 -7.67
N ALA A 103 -3.09 6.92 -7.01
CA ALA A 103 -3.57 8.17 -6.43
C ALA A 103 -2.78 8.52 -5.17
N ILE A 104 -2.55 7.53 -4.31
CA ILE A 104 -1.80 7.66 -3.06
C ILE A 104 -0.83 6.49 -2.97
N LEU A 105 0.45 6.81 -2.75
CA LEU A 105 1.51 5.84 -2.49
C LEU A 105 2.09 6.13 -1.11
N LYS A 106 1.63 5.37 -0.11
CA LYS A 106 2.19 5.37 1.25
C LYS A 106 3.27 4.29 1.31
N ILE A 107 4.50 4.69 1.62
CA ILE A 107 5.64 3.79 1.81
C ILE A 107 6.11 3.99 3.24
N ASP A 108 5.82 3.02 4.11
CA ASP A 108 6.23 3.01 5.51
C ASP A 108 7.04 1.74 5.78
N VAL A 109 8.21 1.66 5.14
CA VAL A 109 9.12 0.51 5.27
C VAL A 109 10.41 0.96 5.93
N GLU A 110 10.47 0.76 7.25
CA GLU A 110 11.64 0.97 8.11
C GLU A 110 12.97 0.69 7.39
N GLY A 111 13.69 1.75 7.00
CA GLY A 111 15.04 1.70 6.44
C GLY A 111 15.18 1.34 4.94
N ALA A 112 14.11 1.00 4.21
CA ALA A 112 14.16 0.62 2.79
C ALA A 112 13.58 1.67 1.82
N GLU A 113 13.06 2.79 2.34
CA GLU A 113 12.37 3.83 1.57
C GLU A 113 13.25 4.41 0.45
N ARG A 114 14.55 4.60 0.70
CA ARG A 114 15.49 5.18 -0.28
C ARG A 114 15.90 4.24 -1.41
N GLN A 115 15.79 2.93 -1.21
CA GLN A 115 16.18 1.94 -2.24
C GLN A 115 15.00 1.57 -3.13
N SER A 116 13.77 1.79 -2.66
CA SER A 116 12.54 1.33 -3.32
C SER A 116 11.92 2.36 -4.26
N CYS A 117 12.36 3.62 -4.20
CA CYS A 117 11.94 4.69 -5.09
C CYS A 117 13.03 4.97 -6.13
N PRO A 118 12.84 4.63 -7.42
CA PRO A 118 13.75 5.09 -8.46
C PRO A 118 13.67 6.62 -8.56
N ILE A 119 14.83 7.28 -8.59
CA ILE A 119 15.00 8.70 -8.92
C ILE A 119 14.75 8.94 -10.41
#